data_AF-A0A4R9GSH0-F1
#
_entry.id   AF-A0A4R9GSH0-F1
#
_cell.length_a   1.000
_cell.length_b   1.000
_cell.length_c   1.000
_cell.angle_alpha   90.00
_cell.angle_beta   90.00
_cell.angle_gamma   90.00
#
_symmetry.space_group_name_H-M   'P 1'
#
loop_
_entity.id
_entity.type
_entity.pdbx_description
1 polymer ?
#
loop_
_entity_poly.entity_id
_entity_poly.type
_entity_poly.pdbx_seq_one_letter_code
_entity_poly.pdbx_strand_id
1 'polypeptide(L)'
;MLSKKFILVLSLSLLPISFALALIPTAPQKREKEKTERNRSGKNMEKISCCELDDRSQGDLRLIRLCLSKTNTKIFFKYDHPSFACTILENVTFRDNTGRIYSAVSYEGIPGCQSSKSWRVETFSWSFERMNPNAKTFDLFEKEIPDFPGAWSWKEISLKNCRFESD
;
A
#
# COMPACT_ATOMS: atom_id res chain seq x y z
N MET A 1 -15.91 40.27 -50.34
CA MET A 1 -16.71 41.01 -49.33
C MET A 1 -16.31 40.48 -47.96
N LEU A 2 -15.32 41.06 -47.25
CA LEU A 2 -15.46 42.15 -46.25
C LEU A 2 -16.78 42.02 -45.45
N SER A 3 -16.82 41.86 -44.13
CA SER A 3 -16.20 42.69 -43.08
C SER A 3 -16.29 41.95 -41.71
N LYS A 4 -15.21 41.82 -40.92
CA LYS A 4 -14.91 42.56 -39.65
C LYS A 4 -16.15 42.93 -38.80
N LYS A 5 -16.19 42.75 -37.47
CA LYS A 5 -15.31 43.37 -36.45
C LYS A 5 -15.46 42.74 -35.04
N PHE A 6 -14.33 42.66 -34.33
CA PHE A 6 -14.19 42.69 -32.86
C PHE A 6 -14.45 44.10 -32.30
N ILE A 7 -14.89 44.23 -31.03
CA ILE A 7 -14.71 45.30 -29.99
C ILE A 7 -15.68 44.92 -28.82
N LEU A 8 -15.29 44.43 -27.63
CA LEU A 8 -14.56 44.98 -26.47
C LEU A 8 -15.30 46.10 -25.72
N VAL A 9 -15.86 45.84 -24.52
CA VAL A 9 -15.92 46.80 -23.39
C VAL A 9 -15.96 46.06 -22.03
N LEU A 10 -14.92 46.27 -21.22
CA LEU A 10 -14.83 46.00 -19.78
C LEU A 10 -15.74 46.98 -19.00
N SER A 11 -16.52 46.50 -18.04
CA SER A 11 -17.15 47.35 -17.01
C SER A 11 -16.53 47.08 -15.63
N LEU A 12 -15.58 47.93 -15.24
CA LEU A 12 -15.15 48.11 -13.86
C LEU A 12 -16.23 48.90 -13.11
N SER A 13 -16.86 48.31 -12.10
CA SER A 13 -17.64 49.05 -11.11
C SER A 13 -16.84 49.20 -9.80
N LEU A 14 -16.31 50.41 -9.62
CA LEU A 14 -15.84 50.91 -8.32
C LEU A 14 -17.06 51.26 -7.45
N LEU A 15 -17.07 50.79 -6.21
CA LEU A 15 -17.97 51.29 -5.16
C LEU A 15 -17.11 51.74 -3.97
N PRO A 16 -17.15 53.03 -3.58
CA PRO A 16 -16.64 53.48 -2.30
C PRO A 16 -17.80 53.45 -1.29
N ILE A 17 -17.71 52.62 -0.26
CA ILE A 17 -18.59 52.75 0.90
C ILE A 17 -17.72 53.22 2.06
N SER A 18 -17.71 54.54 2.24
CA SER A 18 -17.30 55.21 3.46
C SER A 18 -18.38 55.03 4.52
N PHE A 19 -18.04 54.38 5.64
CA PHE A 19 -18.73 54.62 6.91
C PHE A 19 -17.68 54.86 7.99
N ALA A 20 -17.69 56.08 8.54
CA ALA A 20 -16.93 56.48 9.69
C ALA A 20 -17.76 56.29 10.97
N LEU A 21 -17.12 55.68 11.97
CA LEU A 21 -17.14 55.94 13.43
C LEU A 21 -18.47 56.06 14.20
N ALA A 22 -18.64 55.15 15.18
CA ALA A 22 -18.84 55.47 16.62
C ALA A 22 -18.68 54.16 17.46
N LEU A 23 -17.67 54.04 18.33
CA LEU A 23 -17.73 54.14 19.82
C LEU A 23 -18.63 53.03 20.45
N ILE A 24 -18.20 52.08 21.31
CA ILE A 24 -17.63 52.13 22.69
C ILE A 24 -17.34 50.64 23.12
N PRO A 25 -16.40 50.36 24.05
CA PRO A 25 -15.81 49.03 24.25
C PRO A 25 -16.59 48.13 25.22
N THR A 26 -16.51 46.81 25.03
CA THR A 26 -16.87 45.81 26.04
C THR A 26 -15.82 44.69 26.10
N ALA A 27 -15.57 44.24 27.32
CA ALA A 27 -14.49 43.38 27.81
C ALA A 27 -14.29 42.04 27.04
N PRO A 28 -13.11 41.39 27.16
CA PRO A 28 -12.84 40.13 26.47
C PRO A 28 -13.69 39.01 27.06
N GLN A 29 -14.74 38.61 26.34
CA GLN A 29 -15.47 37.39 26.66
C GLN A 29 -14.58 36.19 26.31
N LYS A 30 -14.23 35.40 27.32
CA LYS A 30 -13.59 34.08 27.20
C LYS A 30 -14.25 33.29 26.07
N ARG A 31 -13.50 32.98 25.00
CA ARG A 31 -13.88 31.89 24.10
C ARG A 31 -13.95 30.61 24.94
N GLU A 32 -15.15 30.12 25.18
CA GLU A 32 -15.35 28.73 25.58
C GLU A 32 -14.65 27.86 24.55
N LYS A 33 -13.71 27.05 25.04
CA LYS A 33 -13.12 25.97 24.24
C LYS A 33 -14.27 25.03 23.93
N GLU A 34 -14.73 25.06 22.68
CA GLU A 34 -15.48 23.97 22.08
C GLU A 34 -14.62 22.72 22.23
N LYS A 35 -14.90 21.96 23.30
CA LYS A 35 -14.33 20.66 23.55
C LYS A 35 -15.05 19.74 22.59
N THR A 36 -14.59 19.71 21.33
CA THR A 36 -14.96 18.66 20.40
C THR A 36 -14.56 17.35 21.07
N GLU A 37 -15.55 16.62 21.58
CA GLU A 37 -15.40 15.26 22.06
C GLU A 37 -14.86 14.44 20.90
N ARG A 38 -13.54 14.28 20.94
CA ARG A 38 -12.78 13.37 20.12
C ARG A 38 -13.32 11.99 20.48
N ASN A 39 -14.28 11.50 19.70
CA ASN A 39 -14.64 10.09 19.63
C ASN A 39 -13.36 9.33 19.24
N ARG A 40 -12.51 9.04 20.23
CA ARG A 40 -11.52 7.98 20.16
C ARG A 40 -12.33 6.69 20.18
N SER A 41 -12.88 6.33 19.02
CA SER A 41 -13.02 4.94 18.66
C SER A 41 -11.64 4.33 18.88
N GLY A 42 -11.52 3.54 19.95
CA GLY A 42 -10.35 2.73 20.23
C GLY A 42 -10.21 1.75 19.09
N LYS A 43 -9.62 2.19 17.99
CA LYS A 43 -9.22 1.35 16.87
C LYS A 43 -8.18 0.43 17.46
N ASN A 44 -8.61 -0.76 17.87
CA ASN A 44 -7.77 -1.83 18.35
C ASN A 44 -6.71 -2.03 17.25
N MET A 45 -5.51 -1.47 17.44
CA MET A 45 -4.46 -1.53 16.45
C MET A 45 -4.13 -3.00 16.29
N GLU A 46 -4.40 -3.53 15.09
CA GLU A 46 -4.05 -4.90 14.76
C GLU A 46 -2.55 -5.07 15.02
N LYS A 47 -2.21 -6.05 15.85
CA LYS A 47 -0.82 -6.35 16.18
C LYS A 47 -0.21 -7.05 14.98
N ILE A 48 0.79 -6.40 14.38
CA ILE A 48 1.49 -6.89 13.20
C ILE A 48 2.92 -7.18 13.62
N SER A 49 3.39 -8.41 13.43
CA SER A 49 4.79 -8.80 13.63
C SER A 49 5.47 -9.00 12.28
N CYS A 50 6.63 -8.40 12.08
CA CYS A 50 7.37 -8.49 10.82
C CYS A 50 8.75 -9.09 11.04
N CYS A 51 9.21 -9.83 10.03
CA CYS A 51 10.53 -10.43 9.94
C CYS A 51 11.22 -9.96 8.67
N GLU A 52 12.43 -9.42 8.81
CA GLU A 52 13.29 -9.12 7.68
C GLU A 52 14.00 -10.40 7.23
N LEU A 53 13.97 -10.66 5.92
CA LEU A 53 14.53 -11.87 5.31
C LEU A 53 15.67 -11.54 4.35
N ASP A 54 15.50 -10.46 3.58
CA ASP A 54 16.43 -9.96 2.56
C ASP A 54 17.09 -11.00 1.65
N ASP A 55 16.30 -11.96 1.17
CA ASP A 55 16.78 -13.01 0.27
C ASP A 55 16.97 -12.47 -1.16
N ARG A 56 18.11 -12.79 -1.77
CA ARG A 56 18.54 -12.34 -3.12
C ARG A 56 18.62 -13.49 -4.14
N SER A 57 18.01 -14.64 -3.87
CA SER A 57 18.13 -15.83 -4.73
C SER A 57 17.52 -15.64 -6.13
N GLN A 58 16.66 -14.63 -6.33
CA GLN A 58 15.99 -14.31 -7.59
C GLN A 58 16.64 -13.13 -8.34
N GLY A 59 17.95 -12.93 -8.17
CA GLY A 59 18.71 -11.90 -8.87
C GLY A 59 18.29 -10.49 -8.45
N ASP A 60 17.76 -9.70 -9.39
CA ASP A 60 17.35 -8.31 -9.14
C ASP A 60 16.09 -8.20 -8.29
N LEU A 61 15.31 -9.27 -8.12
CA LEU A 61 14.14 -9.31 -7.26
C LEU A 61 14.47 -9.92 -5.91
N ARG A 62 14.24 -9.15 -4.84
CA ARG A 62 14.52 -9.55 -3.46
C ARG A 62 13.25 -9.82 -2.68
N LEU A 63 13.25 -10.90 -1.90
CA LEU A 63 12.23 -11.15 -0.87
C LEU A 63 12.71 -10.49 0.42
N ILE A 64 12.18 -9.30 0.70
CA ILE A 64 12.75 -8.42 1.73
C ILE A 64 12.18 -8.67 3.12
N ARG A 65 10.87 -8.94 3.21
CA ARG A 65 10.16 -8.95 4.49
C ARG A 65 8.93 -9.84 4.43
N LEU A 66 8.62 -10.49 5.56
CA LEU A 66 7.36 -11.17 5.80
C LEU A 66 6.71 -10.59 7.06
N CYS A 67 5.44 -10.21 6.98
CA CYS A 67 4.66 -9.73 8.12
C CYS A 67 3.47 -10.62 8.38
N LEU A 68 3.21 -10.90 9.65
CA LEU A 68 2.06 -11.64 10.14
C LEU A 68 1.11 -10.71 10.87
N SER A 69 -0.14 -10.70 10.44
CA SER A 69 -1.25 -10.00 11.10
C SER A 69 -2.19 -11.03 11.77
N LYS A 70 -3.33 -10.57 12.30
CA LYS A 70 -4.29 -11.49 12.92
C LYS A 70 -4.91 -12.47 11.94
N THR A 71 -5.07 -12.05 10.68
CA THR A 71 -5.81 -12.78 9.66
C THR A 71 -4.95 -13.17 8.47
N ASN A 72 -3.84 -12.46 8.22
CA ASN A 72 -3.11 -12.57 6.98
C ASN A 72 -1.60 -12.67 7.18
N THR A 73 -0.94 -13.20 6.16
CA THR A 73 0.51 -13.13 5.95
C THR A 73 0.78 -12.22 4.76
N LYS A 74 1.66 -11.23 4.89
CA LYS A 74 2.03 -10.34 3.79
C LYS A 74 3.53 -10.46 3.51
N ILE A 75 3.88 -10.81 2.29
CA ILE A 75 5.26 -10.98 1.83
C ILE A 75 5.59 -9.82 0.90
N PHE A 76 6.70 -9.15 1.16
CA PHE A 76 7.13 -7.96 0.43
C PHE A 76 8.35 -8.27 -0.43
N PHE A 77 8.33 -7.70 -1.63
CA PHE A 77 9.39 -7.84 -2.60
C PHE A 77 9.87 -6.48 -3.07
N LYS A 78 11.15 -6.39 -3.38
CA LYS A 78 11.75 -5.18 -3.91
C LYS A 78 12.70 -5.52 -5.06
N TYR A 79 12.57 -4.79 -6.16
CA TYR A 79 13.57 -4.81 -7.20
C TYR A 79 14.74 -3.89 -6.83
N ASP A 80 15.97 -4.35 -7.05
CA ASP A 80 17.16 -3.50 -6.93
C ASP A 80 17.13 -2.37 -8.00
N HIS A 81 16.53 -2.63 -9.16
CA HIS A 81 16.20 -1.63 -10.18
C HIS A 81 14.75 -1.79 -10.67
N PRO A 82 13.92 -0.73 -10.74
CA PRO A 82 12.52 -0.86 -11.14
C PRO A 82 12.35 -1.57 -12.49
N SER A 83 11.53 -2.63 -12.51
CA SER A 83 11.38 -3.53 -13.66
C SER A 83 9.93 -3.62 -14.12
N PHE A 84 9.70 -3.97 -15.39
CA PHE A 84 8.35 -4.32 -15.86
C PHE A 84 8.03 -5.73 -15.42
N ALA A 85 7.03 -5.85 -14.56
CA ALA A 85 6.58 -7.12 -14.02
C ALA A 85 5.07 -7.08 -13.82
N CYS A 86 4.45 -8.25 -13.86
CA CYS A 86 3.05 -8.43 -13.54
C CYS A 86 2.90 -9.69 -12.69
N THR A 87 1.72 -9.89 -12.09
CA THR A 87 1.44 -11.08 -11.27
C THR A 87 0.19 -11.81 -11.74
N ILE A 88 0.19 -13.13 -11.59
CA ILE A 88 -0.99 -14.00 -11.65
C ILE A 88 -1.05 -14.69 -10.29
N LEU A 89 -1.64 -14.01 -9.31
CA LEU A 89 -1.57 -14.41 -7.91
C LEU A 89 -2.13 -15.83 -7.69
N GLU A 90 -3.09 -16.25 -8.51
CA GLU A 90 -3.72 -17.57 -8.47
C GLU A 90 -2.74 -18.72 -8.77
N ASN A 91 -1.63 -18.41 -9.44
CA ASN A 91 -0.56 -19.37 -9.75
C ASN A 91 0.56 -19.36 -8.70
N VAL A 92 0.47 -18.51 -7.67
CA VAL A 92 1.47 -18.45 -6.61
C VAL A 92 1.11 -19.44 -5.51
N THR A 93 2.05 -20.33 -5.20
CA THR A 93 1.94 -21.26 -4.07
C THR A 93 2.79 -20.76 -2.91
N PHE A 94 2.17 -20.59 -1.75
CA PHE A 94 2.84 -20.34 -0.47
C PHE A 94 2.62 -21.52 0.46
N ARG A 95 3.71 -22.16 0.91
CA ARG A 95 3.66 -23.39 1.70
C ARG A 95 4.71 -23.38 2.79
N ASP A 96 4.37 -23.84 3.99
CA ASP A 96 5.34 -23.99 5.08
C ASP A 96 6.05 -25.35 5.07
N ASN A 97 7.02 -25.50 5.98
CA ASN A 97 7.79 -26.72 6.19
C ASN A 97 6.98 -27.95 6.63
N THR A 98 5.70 -27.80 6.99
CA THR A 98 4.80 -28.93 7.29
C THR A 98 4.04 -29.40 6.05
N GLY A 99 4.19 -28.69 4.93
CA GLY A 99 3.48 -28.94 3.70
C GLY A 99 2.12 -28.23 3.62
N ARG A 100 1.74 -27.45 4.64
CA ARG A 100 0.49 -26.68 4.62
C ARG A 100 0.58 -25.56 3.62
N ILE A 101 -0.37 -25.51 2.69
CA ILE A 101 -0.52 -24.46 1.69
C ILE A 101 -1.47 -23.39 2.23
N TYR A 102 -1.14 -22.13 2.00
CA TYR A 102 -1.94 -20.98 2.42
C TYR A 102 -2.57 -20.31 1.20
N SER A 103 -3.88 -20.08 1.24
CA SER A 103 -4.58 -19.48 0.10
C SER A 103 -4.13 -18.05 -0.13
N ALA A 104 -3.99 -17.67 -1.40
CA ALA A 104 -3.72 -16.29 -1.77
C ALA A 104 -4.96 -15.41 -1.54
N VAL A 105 -4.73 -14.18 -1.08
CA VAL A 105 -5.79 -13.24 -0.69
C VAL A 105 -5.78 -11.99 -1.57
N SER A 106 -4.62 -11.35 -1.74
CA SER A 106 -4.51 -10.12 -2.52
C SER A 106 -3.08 -9.81 -2.92
N TYR A 107 -2.90 -8.87 -3.84
CA TYR A 107 -1.61 -8.30 -4.21
C TYR A 107 -1.69 -6.78 -4.26
N GLU A 108 -0.56 -6.10 -4.03
CA GLU A 108 -0.45 -4.64 -4.07
C GLU A 108 0.87 -4.23 -4.72
N GLY A 109 0.88 -3.11 -5.45
CA GLY A 109 2.10 -2.52 -6.04
C GLY A 109 2.55 -3.10 -7.38
N ILE A 110 1.94 -4.20 -7.83
CA ILE A 110 2.21 -4.89 -9.10
C ILE A 110 0.90 -5.03 -9.91
N PRO A 111 0.90 -4.81 -11.24
CA PRO A 111 -0.29 -5.05 -12.05
C PRO A 111 -0.56 -6.56 -12.18
N GLY A 112 -1.84 -6.94 -12.26
CA GLY A 112 -2.19 -8.28 -12.72
C GLY A 112 -1.82 -8.45 -14.19
N CYS A 113 -1.32 -9.62 -14.60
CA CYS A 113 -0.88 -9.85 -15.99
C CYS A 113 -2.01 -9.74 -17.04
N GLN A 114 -3.27 -9.89 -16.60
CA GLN A 114 -4.45 -9.69 -17.46
C GLN A 114 -4.91 -8.22 -17.51
N SER A 115 -4.27 -7.33 -16.74
CA SER A 115 -4.61 -5.91 -16.72
C SER A 115 -4.08 -5.20 -17.97
N SER A 116 -4.86 -4.26 -18.50
CA SER A 116 -4.36 -3.32 -19.51
C SER A 116 -3.40 -2.28 -18.94
N LYS A 117 -3.26 -2.20 -17.61
CA LYS A 117 -2.32 -1.28 -16.95
C LYS A 117 -0.95 -1.93 -16.83
N SER A 118 0.08 -1.20 -17.21
CA SER A 118 1.48 -1.60 -17.06
C SER A 118 2.30 -0.43 -16.52
N TRP A 119 3.20 -0.72 -15.57
CA TRP A 119 4.14 0.25 -15.02
C TRP A 119 5.39 -0.48 -14.53
N ARG A 120 6.47 0.28 -14.29
CA ARG A 120 7.67 -0.26 -13.65
C ARG A 120 7.43 -0.44 -12.16
N VAL A 121 7.61 -1.66 -11.70
CA VAL A 121 7.43 -2.07 -10.31
C VAL A 121 8.77 -1.91 -9.59
N GLU A 122 8.76 -1.15 -8.51
CA GLU A 122 9.89 -1.05 -7.58
C GLU A 122 9.69 -1.97 -6.38
N THR A 123 8.50 -1.93 -5.78
CA THR A 123 8.13 -2.74 -4.61
C THR A 123 6.72 -3.24 -4.79
N PHE A 124 6.47 -4.48 -4.39
CA PHE A 124 5.14 -5.05 -4.37
C PHE A 124 4.99 -6.03 -3.22
N SER A 125 3.78 -6.52 -3.01
CA SER A 125 3.52 -7.53 -2.00
C SER A 125 2.42 -8.48 -2.41
N TRP A 126 2.52 -9.70 -1.90
CA TRP A 126 1.47 -10.70 -1.93
C TRP A 126 0.96 -10.95 -0.52
N SER A 127 -0.35 -11.07 -0.39
CA SER A 127 -1.03 -11.40 0.86
C SER A 127 -1.67 -12.77 0.75
N PHE A 128 -1.54 -13.56 1.80
CA PHE A 128 -2.08 -14.91 1.95
C PHE A 128 -2.83 -15.01 3.26
N GLU A 129 -3.53 -16.13 3.45
CA GLU A 129 -4.02 -16.56 4.76
C GLU A 129 -2.90 -16.51 5.82
N ARG A 130 -3.28 -16.31 7.08
CA ARG A 130 -2.32 -16.32 8.19
C ARG A 130 -1.57 -17.64 8.23
N MET A 131 -0.25 -17.55 8.17
CA MET A 131 0.62 -18.69 8.30
C MET A 131 0.77 -19.12 9.75
N ASN A 132 1.16 -20.38 9.95
CA ASN A 132 1.54 -20.86 11.28
C ASN A 132 2.73 -20.03 11.81
N PRO A 133 2.59 -19.31 12.95
CA PRO A 133 3.68 -18.51 13.50
C PRO A 133 4.89 -19.36 13.94
N ASN A 134 4.70 -20.68 14.11
CA ASN A 134 5.75 -21.63 14.48
C ASN A 134 6.43 -22.32 13.28
N ALA A 135 6.11 -21.92 12.05
CA ALA A 135 6.78 -22.45 10.86
C ALA A 135 8.28 -22.13 10.90
N LYS A 136 9.10 -23.09 10.47
CA LYS A 136 10.58 -22.99 10.48
C LYS A 136 11.13 -22.49 9.16
N THR A 137 10.50 -22.91 8.07
CA THR A 137 10.83 -22.48 6.71
C THR A 137 9.55 -22.35 5.89
N PHE A 138 9.64 -21.70 4.74
CA PHE A 138 8.59 -21.71 3.74
C PHE A 138 9.14 -21.79 2.31
N ASP A 139 8.31 -22.30 1.42
CA ASP A 139 8.46 -22.21 -0.02
C ASP A 139 7.45 -21.18 -0.55
N LEU A 140 7.87 -20.40 -1.53
CA LEU A 140 7.03 -19.48 -2.26
C LEU A 140 7.42 -19.54 -3.73
N PHE A 141 6.50 -19.93 -4.61
CA PHE A 141 6.83 -20.05 -6.03
C PHE A 141 5.63 -19.85 -6.92
N GLU A 142 5.90 -19.35 -8.12
CA GLU A 142 4.93 -19.30 -9.21
C GLU A 142 4.95 -20.61 -9.99
N LYS A 143 3.76 -21.02 -10.44
CA LYS A 143 3.65 -22.07 -11.45
C LYS A 143 4.14 -21.52 -12.80
N GLU A 144 5.09 -22.22 -13.40
CA GLU A 144 5.54 -21.91 -14.76
C GLU A 144 4.41 -22.16 -15.77
N ILE A 145 4.17 -21.18 -16.64
CA ILE A 145 3.18 -21.24 -17.71
C ILE A 145 3.79 -20.76 -19.03
N PRO A 146 3.40 -21.33 -20.19
CA PRO A 146 4.03 -21.01 -21.47
C PRO A 146 4.02 -19.53 -21.85
N ASP A 147 2.95 -18.82 -21.50
CA ASP A 147 2.76 -17.41 -21.87
C ASP A 147 3.60 -16.44 -21.02
N PHE A 148 4.10 -16.88 -19.87
CA PHE A 148 4.87 -16.05 -18.93
C PHE A 148 6.08 -16.85 -18.40
N PRO A 149 7.16 -16.96 -19.21
CA PRO A 149 8.39 -17.61 -18.78
C PRO A 149 9.10 -16.76 -17.70
N GLY A 150 9.76 -17.42 -16.75
CA GLY A 150 10.49 -16.75 -15.66
C GLY A 150 9.74 -16.72 -14.32
N ALA A 151 9.04 -17.82 -13.99
CA ALA A 151 8.37 -17.99 -12.71
C ALA A 151 9.34 -17.82 -11.53
N TRP A 152 8.99 -16.95 -10.57
CA TRP A 152 9.81 -16.76 -9.39
C TRP A 152 9.71 -17.95 -8.44
N SER A 153 10.82 -18.31 -7.79
CA SER A 153 10.86 -19.43 -6.85
C SER A 153 11.83 -19.22 -5.69
N TRP A 154 11.28 -19.11 -4.49
CA TRP A 154 12.00 -19.12 -3.23
C TRP A 154 11.73 -20.45 -2.52
N LYS A 155 12.78 -21.19 -2.19
CA LYS A 155 12.67 -22.51 -1.56
C LYS A 155 13.37 -22.50 -0.22
N GLU A 156 12.76 -23.16 0.76
CA GLU A 156 13.29 -23.35 2.11
C GLU A 156 13.75 -22.06 2.80
N ILE A 157 13.06 -20.94 2.58
CA ILE A 157 13.39 -19.65 3.20
C ILE A 157 13.28 -19.78 4.71
N SER A 158 14.40 -19.55 5.40
CA SER A 158 14.52 -19.77 6.84
C SER A 158 13.82 -18.68 7.64
N LEU A 159 12.95 -19.09 8.55
CA LEU A 159 12.27 -18.23 9.52
C LEU A 159 12.91 -18.27 10.91
N LYS A 160 14.09 -18.89 11.06
CA LYS A 160 14.76 -19.08 12.37
C LYS A 160 14.98 -17.79 13.17
N ASN A 161 15.15 -16.67 12.48
CA ASN A 161 15.38 -15.36 13.10
C ASN A 161 14.08 -14.55 13.27
N CYS A 162 12.95 -15.10 12.84
CA CYS A 162 11.65 -14.45 12.96
C CYS A 162 11.03 -14.72 14.33
N ARG A 163 10.47 -13.68 14.93
CA ARG A 163 9.73 -13.76 16.20
C ARG A 163 8.29 -13.34 15.98
N PHE A 164 7.51 -14.25 15.42
CA PHE A 164 6.08 -14.04 15.28
C PHE A 164 5.38 -14.30 16.59
N GLU A 165 4.32 -13.55 16.84
CA GLU A 165 3.50 -13.77 18.01
C GLU A 165 2.49 -14.87 17.70
N SER A 166 2.49 -15.89 18.56
CA SER A 166 1.41 -16.85 18.66
C SER A 166 0.28 -16.21 19.45
N ASP A 167 -0.93 -16.20 18.88
CA ASP A 167 -2.14 -15.82 19.61
C ASP A 167 -2.42 -16.80 20.77
#